data_AF-A0A511YRN5-F1
#
_entry.id   AF-A0A511YRN5-F1
#
_cell.length_a   1.000
_cell.length_b   1.000
_cell.length_c   1.000
_cell.angle_alpha   90.00
_cell.angle_beta   90.00
_cell.angle_gamma   90.00
#
_symmetry.space_group_name_H-M   'P 1'
#
loop_
_entity.id
_entity.type
_entity.pdbx_description
1 polymer ?
#
loop_
_entity_poly.entity_id
_entity_poly.type
_entity_poly.pdbx_seq_one_letter_code
_entity_poly.pdbx_strand_id
1 'polypeptide(L)'
;MINLVIMAGCLKSVCIDSAVPKGNFLQGIIAVPARRALEKEKIDSLEKLSGYSEKEIRQMHGFGKVNMKKLKIHMKENHFSFKERMPDFTEHQEKSRNYV
;
A
#
# COMPACT_ATOMS: atom_id res chain seq x y z
N MET A 1 13.31 13.62 -48.53
CA MET A 1 12.27 14.23 -47.70
C MET A 1 11.76 13.14 -46.76
N ILE A 2 12.52 12.88 -45.70
CA ILE A 2 12.27 13.28 -44.30
C ILE A 2 11.22 12.37 -43.64
N ASN A 3 11.77 11.41 -42.89
CA ASN A 3 11.30 10.85 -41.63
C ASN A 3 9.90 10.24 -41.52
N LEU A 4 9.92 8.90 -41.56
CA LEU A 4 9.02 8.02 -40.83
C LEU A 4 9.14 8.32 -39.32
N VAL A 5 8.34 9.25 -38.82
CA VAL A 5 8.26 9.56 -37.38
C VAL A 5 7.54 8.40 -36.70
N ILE A 6 8.33 7.62 -35.98
CA ILE A 6 7.90 6.61 -35.03
C ILE A 6 7.05 7.29 -33.95
N MET A 7 5.73 7.24 -34.11
CA MET A 7 4.78 7.33 -33.01
C MET A 7 4.74 5.96 -32.33
N ALA A 8 5.78 5.64 -31.56
CA ALA A 8 5.66 4.68 -30.47
C ALA A 8 4.88 5.40 -29.35
N GLY A 9 3.58 5.60 -29.59
CA GLY A 9 2.65 5.90 -28.53
C GLY A 9 2.71 4.71 -27.59
N CYS A 10 3.36 4.89 -26.43
CA CYS A 10 3.45 3.88 -25.39
C CYS A 10 2.06 3.29 -25.17
N LEU A 11 1.85 2.06 -25.65
CA LEU A 11 0.74 1.19 -25.30
C LEU A 11 0.83 0.96 -23.79
N LYS A 12 0.28 1.88 -23.01
CA LYS A 12 0.07 1.62 -21.60
C LYS A 12 -1.15 0.73 -21.54
N SER A 13 -0.84 -0.56 -21.42
CA SER A 13 -1.75 -1.69 -21.30
C SER A 13 -3.02 -1.28 -20.57
N VAL A 14 -4.13 -1.49 -21.25
CA VAL A 14 -5.46 -1.43 -20.69
C VAL A 14 -5.50 -2.34 -19.46
N CYS A 15 -5.51 -1.76 -18.28
CA CYS A 15 -5.91 -2.46 -17.06
C CYS A 15 -7.43 -2.46 -17.04
N ILE A 16 -8.05 -3.41 -17.76
CA ILE A 16 -9.42 -3.83 -17.47
C ILE A 16 -9.28 -4.89 -16.37
N ASP A 17 -9.57 -4.52 -15.14
CA ASP A 17 -9.75 -5.50 -14.07
C ASP A 17 -10.87 -5.02 -13.14
N SER A 18 -12.01 -5.69 -13.27
CA SER A 18 -13.17 -5.74 -12.37
C SER A 18 -13.87 -4.41 -12.02
N ALA A 19 -15.07 -4.26 -12.56
CA ALA A 19 -16.07 -3.29 -12.17
C ALA A 19 -16.44 -3.39 -10.67
N VAL A 20 -15.94 -2.48 -9.83
CA VAL A 20 -16.51 -2.13 -8.50
C VAL A 20 -16.09 -0.69 -8.13
N PRO A 21 -16.76 -0.03 -7.17
CA PRO A 21 -17.36 1.30 -7.33
C PRO A 21 -16.33 2.43 -7.47
N LYS A 22 -16.77 3.50 -8.15
CA LYS A 22 -16.03 4.75 -8.39
C LYS A 22 -15.26 5.26 -7.16
N GLY A 23 -13.94 5.02 -7.13
CA GLY A 23 -12.85 6.00 -6.96
C GLY A 23 -12.80 6.92 -5.72
N ASN A 24 -13.65 6.72 -4.72
CA ASN A 24 -13.78 7.66 -3.60
C ASN A 24 -13.13 7.17 -2.30
N PHE A 25 -12.70 5.90 -2.23
CA PHE A 25 -12.06 5.37 -1.02
C PHE A 25 -10.80 6.18 -0.68
N LEU A 26 -10.78 6.78 0.51
CA LEU A 26 -9.71 7.66 1.01
C LEU A 26 -9.46 8.91 0.14
N GLN A 27 -10.44 9.33 -0.66
CA GLN A 27 -10.42 10.61 -1.36
C GLN A 27 -10.33 11.75 -0.34
N GLY A 28 -9.45 12.73 -0.59
CA GLY A 28 -9.16 13.82 0.36
C GLY A 28 -8.24 13.43 1.52
N ILE A 29 -8.13 12.14 1.85
CA ILE A 29 -7.24 11.64 2.92
C ILE A 29 -5.83 11.41 2.40
N ILE A 30 -5.68 10.69 1.28
CA ILE A 30 -4.36 10.38 0.69
C ILE A 30 -4.27 10.83 -0.77
N ALA A 31 -3.04 11.01 -1.23
CA ALA A 31 -2.76 11.44 -2.60
C ALA A 31 -3.25 10.42 -3.65
N VAL A 32 -3.55 10.91 -4.86
CA VAL A 32 -3.96 10.11 -6.02
C VAL A 32 -3.08 8.87 -6.27
N PRO A 33 -1.73 8.96 -6.29
CA PRO A 33 -0.88 7.79 -6.51
C PRO A 33 -1.05 6.68 -5.47
N ALA A 34 -1.33 7.04 -4.21
CA ALA A 34 -1.54 6.09 -3.13
C ALA A 34 -2.89 5.37 -3.26
N ARG A 35 -3.95 6.10 -3.62
CA ARG A 35 -5.28 5.49 -3.91
C ARG A 35 -5.19 4.49 -5.05
N ARG A 36 -4.52 4.86 -6.14
CA ARG A 36 -4.31 3.94 -7.28
C ARG A 36 -3.56 2.67 -6.90
N ALA A 37 -2.64 2.74 -5.94
CA ALA A 37 -1.95 1.55 -5.45
C ALA A 37 -2.90 0.62 -4.68
N LEU A 38 -3.77 1.18 -3.82
CA LEU A 38 -4.80 0.41 -3.13
C LEU A 38 -5.83 -0.21 -4.09
N GLU A 39 -6.27 0.54 -5.10
CA GLU A 39 -7.19 0.05 -6.14
C GLU A 39 -6.62 -1.16 -6.90
N LYS A 40 -5.33 -1.15 -7.23
CA LYS A 40 -4.64 -2.28 -7.87
C LYS A 40 -4.64 -3.54 -7.00
N GLU A 41 -4.50 -3.37 -5.69
CA GLU A 41 -4.56 -4.45 -4.71
C GLU A 41 -6.00 -4.80 -4.29
N LYS A 42 -7.02 -4.20 -4.94
CA LYS A 42 -8.45 -4.39 -4.65
C LYS A 42 -8.83 -4.04 -3.20
N ILE A 43 -8.11 -3.08 -2.61
CA ILE A 43 -8.35 -2.53 -1.27
C ILE A 43 -9.25 -1.29 -1.38
N ASP A 44 -10.54 -1.48 -1.14
CA ASP A 44 -11.59 -0.45 -1.24
C ASP A 44 -12.34 -0.21 0.08
N SER A 45 -11.92 -0.85 1.18
CA SER A 45 -12.51 -0.67 2.52
C SER A 45 -11.46 -0.71 3.63
N LEU A 46 -11.81 -0.18 4.80
CA LEU A 46 -10.93 -0.22 5.99
C LEU A 46 -10.73 -1.64 6.52
N GLU A 47 -11.72 -2.53 6.35
CA GLU A 47 -11.62 -3.95 6.72
C GLU A 47 -10.60 -4.69 5.85
N LYS A 48 -10.58 -4.42 4.54
CA LYS A 48 -9.54 -4.99 3.67
C LYS A 48 -8.18 -4.42 4.02
N LEU A 49 -8.11 -3.11 4.28
CA LEU A 49 -6.88 -2.42 4.65
C LEU A 49 -6.30 -2.93 5.97
N SER A 50 -7.13 -3.25 6.97
CA SER A 50 -6.67 -3.81 8.26
C SER A 50 -6.07 -5.22 8.12
N GLY A 51 -6.32 -5.91 7.01
CA GLY A 51 -5.65 -7.16 6.66
C GLY A 51 -4.17 -7.02 6.32
N TYR A 52 -3.70 -5.80 6.04
CA TYR A 52 -2.31 -5.50 5.69
C TYR A 52 -1.55 -4.88 6.86
N SER A 53 -0.25 -5.15 6.92
CA SER A 53 0.66 -4.50 7.87
C SER A 53 1.09 -3.11 7.40
N GLU A 54 1.48 -2.27 8.37
CA GLU A 54 1.99 -0.93 8.08
C GLU A 54 3.20 -0.97 7.10
N LYS A 55 4.03 -2.02 7.19
CA LYS A 55 5.17 -2.24 6.31
C LYS A 55 4.74 -2.54 4.87
N GLU A 56 3.74 -3.39 4.67
CA GLU A 56 3.23 -3.75 3.34
C GLU A 56 2.61 -2.54 2.65
N ILE A 57 1.79 -1.77 3.37
CA ILE A 57 1.20 -0.53 2.81
C ILE A 57 2.28 0.50 2.49
N ARG A 58 3.31 0.65 3.33
CA ARG A 58 4.41 1.60 3.09
C ARG A 58 5.25 1.26 1.86
N GLN A 59 5.30 0.00 1.43
CA GLN A 59 5.99 -0.43 0.21
C GLN A 59 5.22 -0.07 -1.06
N MET A 60 3.92 0.23 -0.96
CA MET A 60 3.10 0.61 -2.09
C MET A 60 3.43 2.03 -2.58
N HIS A 61 3.32 2.24 -3.90
CA HIS A 61 3.61 3.53 -4.51
C HIS A 61 2.71 4.63 -3.93
N GLY A 62 3.32 5.74 -3.52
CA GLY A 62 2.60 6.89 -2.96
C GLY A 62 2.41 6.85 -1.43
N PHE A 63 2.83 5.81 -0.72
CA PHE A 63 2.73 5.72 0.75
C PHE A 63 4.00 6.21 1.47
N GLY A 64 4.38 7.46 1.19
CA GLY A 64 5.41 8.16 1.96
C GLY A 64 4.96 8.56 3.37
N LYS A 65 5.87 9.16 4.16
CA LYS A 65 5.64 9.55 5.57
C LYS A 65 4.33 10.32 5.80
N VAL A 66 4.01 11.26 4.92
CA VAL A 66 2.81 12.10 5.03
C VAL A 66 1.53 11.28 4.82
N ASN A 67 1.46 10.49 3.75
CA ASN A 67 0.27 9.68 3.45
C ASN A 67 0.09 8.56 4.48
N MET A 68 1.17 7.94 4.96
CA MET A 68 1.11 6.96 6.06
C MET A 68 0.55 7.56 7.34
N LYS A 69 0.98 8.79 7.72
CA LYS A 69 0.45 9.47 8.90
C LYS A 69 -1.05 9.72 8.78
N LYS A 70 -1.49 10.27 7.64
CA LYS A 70 -2.92 10.54 7.38
C LYS A 70 -3.76 9.25 7.40
N LEU A 71 -3.26 8.20 6.76
CA LEU A 71 -3.94 6.91 6.73
C LEU A 71 -4.10 6.32 8.13
N LYS A 72 -3.04 6.34 8.95
CA LYS A 72 -3.06 5.83 10.32
C LYS A 72 -4.04 6.58 11.23
N ILE A 73 -4.09 7.91 11.11
CA ILE A 73 -5.08 8.74 11.83
C ILE A 73 -6.49 8.33 11.43
N HIS A 74 -6.75 8.26 10.12
CA HIS A 74 -8.07 7.91 9.61
C HIS A 74 -8.52 6.50 10.03
N MET A 75 -7.63 5.50 10.01
CA MET A 75 -7.95 4.16 10.52
C MET A 75 -8.29 4.20 12.01
N LYS A 76 -7.50 4.90 12.82
CA LYS A 76 -7.73 5.01 14.27
C LYS A 76 -9.07 5.69 14.59
N GLU A 77 -9.41 6.77 13.87
CA GLU A 77 -10.70 7.47 14.01
C GLU A 77 -11.90 6.57 13.70
N ASN A 78 -11.70 5.56 12.85
CA ASN A 78 -12.71 4.57 12.51
C ASN A 78 -12.54 3.25 13.29
N HIS A 79 -11.72 3.22 14.35
CA HIS A 79 -11.44 2.04 15.18
C HIS A 79 -10.80 0.85 14.45
N PHE A 80 -10.12 1.10 13.32
CA PHE A 80 -9.31 0.12 12.61
C PHE A 80 -7.82 0.24 12.95
N SER A 81 -7.08 -0.84 12.77
CA SER A 81 -5.63 -0.88 12.90
C SER A 81 -5.04 -1.78 11.81
N PHE A 82 -3.77 -1.55 11.46
CA PHE A 82 -3.05 -2.45 10.55
C PHE A 82 -2.82 -3.80 11.22
N LYS A 83 -2.68 -4.85 10.39
CA LYS A 83 -2.28 -6.17 10.85
C LYS A 83 -0.89 -6.09 11.49
N GLU A 84 -0.80 -6.55 12.72
CA GLU A 84 0.49 -6.76 13.36
C GLU A 84 1.17 -7.97 12.71
N ARG A 85 2.32 -7.75 12.06
CA ARG A 85 3.18 -8.86 11.66
C ARG A 85 3.87 -9.31 12.93
N MET A 86 3.40 -10.42 13.47
CA MET A 86 4.09 -11.13 14.55
C MET A 86 5.56 -11.31 14.14
N PRO A 87 6.53 -10.90 14.97
CA PRO A 87 7.93 -11.10 14.65
C PRO A 87 8.20 -12.60 14.48
N ASP A 88 8.89 -12.93 13.40
CA ASP A 88 9.37 -14.28 13.15
C ASP A 88 10.36 -14.65 14.26
N PHE A 89 9.99 -15.59 15.13
CA PHE A 89 10.87 -16.11 16.15
C PHE A 89 11.80 -17.14 15.52
N THR A 90 12.70 -16.71 14.64
CA THR A 90 13.83 -17.52 14.19
C THR A 90 15.14 -16.88 14.65
N GLU A 91 15.80 -17.58 15.58
CA GLU A 91 17.21 -17.49 15.99
C GLU A 91 17.67 -16.27 16.82
N HIS A 92 18.34 -16.39 17.98
CA HIS A 92 18.83 -17.53 18.77
C HIS A 92 18.70 -17.21 20.27
N GLN A 93 18.18 -18.16 21.03
CA GLN A 93 18.58 -18.34 22.42
C GLN A 93 20.00 -18.94 22.43
N GLU A 94 21.05 -18.14 22.65
CA GLU A 94 22.27 -18.61 23.33
C GLU A 94 23.19 -17.43 23.70
N LYS A 95 22.88 -16.78 24.82
CA LYS A 95 23.93 -16.14 25.62
C LYS A 95 23.58 -16.22 27.10
N SER A 96 23.37 -17.45 27.57
CA SER A 96 23.49 -17.78 28.99
C SER A 96 24.63 -18.76 29.14
N ARG A 97 25.77 -18.25 29.64
CA ARG A 97 26.94 -18.90 30.25
C ARG A 97 28.22 -18.17 29.84
N ASN A 98 28.53 -17.10 30.56
CA ASN A 98 29.90 -16.80 31.01
C ASN A 98 29.88 -15.57 31.90
N TYR A 99 29.47 -15.80 33.15
CA TYR A 99 29.96 -15.07 34.33
C TYR A 99 30.01 -16.11 35.45
N VAL A 100 31.11 -16.86 35.49
CA VAL A 100 31.61 -17.55 36.68
C VAL A 100 33.02 -17.01 36.89
#